data_AF-A0A8D8V6E4-F1
#
_entry.id   AF-A0A8D8V6E4-F1
#
_cell.length_a   1.000
_cell.length_b   1.000
_cell.length_c   1.000
_cell.angle_alpha   90.00
_cell.angle_beta   90.00
_cell.angle_gamma   90.00
#
_symmetry.space_group_name_H-M   'P 1'
#
loop_
_entity.id
_entity.type
_entity.pdbx_description
1 polymer ?
#
loop_
_entity_poly.entity_id
_entity_poly.type
_entity_poly.pdbx_seq_one_letter_code
_entity_poly.pdbx_strand_id
1 'polypeptide(L)'
;MKLLESSRFEALNRALSINVGDSKIVGRIESYSCKMAGNDKQFYKKFNSGEGTTPRDLQALSPPQSGFGVSPGHSQYSRSVSGDEESPLCDTISRKTLFYLIATLNSAFQPDYDFSDAKSHEFSKEPSVVWVMNAIDSNLSTTAGEQYRTLRPHLWAALEDEIVLTECDIYSYNPDLTSDPFSEDGSLWSFNYFFYNKKLKRIVFFSCRAINPFHAMDSGIGSDFTVDEEEEDEFF
;
A
#
# COMPACT_ATOMS: atom_id res chain seq x y z
N MET A 1 -10.31 -4.27 13.08
CA MET A 1 -10.68 -5.45 12.26
C MET A 1 -10.10 -6.72 12.87
N LYS A 2 -10.75 -7.88 12.72
CA LYS A 2 -10.23 -9.14 13.26
C LYS A 2 -9.39 -9.90 12.22
N LEU A 3 -8.12 -10.15 12.51
CA LEU A 3 -7.25 -11.02 11.73
C LEU A 3 -7.78 -12.46 11.70
N LEU A 4 -7.74 -13.09 10.53
CA LEU A 4 -8.05 -14.49 10.28
C LEU A 4 -6.72 -15.21 10.00
N GLU A 5 -6.37 -16.17 10.85
CA GLU A 5 -5.13 -16.94 10.70
C GLU A 5 -5.18 -17.81 9.45
N SER A 6 -4.08 -17.81 8.70
CA SER A 6 -3.91 -18.60 7.48
C SER A 6 -2.46 -19.04 7.37
N SER A 7 -2.22 -20.33 7.55
CA SER A 7 -0.88 -20.93 7.42
C SER A 7 -0.30 -20.76 6.01
N ARG A 8 -1.16 -20.68 4.98
CA ARG A 8 -0.75 -20.38 3.60
C ARG A 8 -0.22 -18.95 3.48
N PHE A 9 -0.91 -17.97 4.07
CA PHE A 9 -0.44 -16.60 4.08
C PHE A 9 0.81 -16.42 4.94
N GLU A 10 0.93 -17.14 6.07
CA GLU A 10 2.18 -17.15 6.83
C GLU A 10 3.37 -17.67 6.02
N ALA A 11 3.18 -18.74 5.23
CA ALA A 11 4.21 -19.25 4.34
C ALA A 11 4.57 -18.26 3.23
N LEU A 12 3.56 -17.60 2.63
CA LEU A 12 3.78 -16.56 1.63
C LEU A 12 4.50 -15.34 2.22
N ASN A 13 4.14 -14.91 3.43
CA ASN A 13 4.78 -13.77 4.10
C ASN A 13 6.27 -14.03 4.37
N ARG A 14 6.63 -15.27 4.72
CA ARG A 14 8.05 -15.66 4.83
C ARG A 14 8.76 -15.61 3.47
N ALA A 15 8.08 -16.03 2.39
CA ALA A 15 8.64 -16.02 1.04
C ALA A 15 8.69 -14.63 0.39
N LEU A 16 7.83 -13.69 0.84
CA LEU A 16 7.80 -12.28 0.40
C LEU A 16 8.81 -11.39 1.16
N SER A 17 9.72 -11.99 1.93
CA SER A 17 10.88 -11.32 2.50
C SER A 17 12.10 -11.70 1.66
N ILE A 18 12.38 -10.93 0.63
CA ILE A 18 13.37 -11.25 -0.42
C ILE A 18 14.51 -10.24 -0.38
N ASN A 19 15.75 -10.72 -0.32
CA ASN A 19 16.92 -9.88 -0.54
C ASN A 19 17.49 -10.18 -1.94
N VAL A 20 17.63 -9.16 -2.78
CA VAL A 20 18.20 -9.26 -4.14
C VAL A 20 19.18 -8.11 -4.36
N GLY A 21 20.47 -8.44 -4.40
CA GLY A 21 21.54 -7.44 -4.53
C GLY A 21 21.38 -6.36 -3.45
N ASP A 22 21.21 -5.12 -3.90
CA ASP A 22 21.09 -3.93 -3.04
C ASP A 22 19.64 -3.59 -2.68
N SER A 23 18.69 -4.47 -3.01
CA SER A 23 17.27 -4.27 -2.75
C SER A 23 16.73 -5.31 -1.78
N LYS A 24 15.85 -4.87 -0.88
CA LYS A 24 15.10 -5.71 0.04
C LYS A 24 13.61 -5.51 -0.20
N ILE A 25 12.91 -6.60 -0.50
CA ILE A 25 11.46 -6.64 -0.61
C ILE A 25 10.89 -7.15 0.72
N VAL A 26 9.89 -6.45 1.23
CA VAL A 26 9.10 -6.86 2.40
C VAL A 26 7.63 -6.81 2.01
N GLY A 27 7.02 -7.98 1.84
CA GLY A 27 5.60 -8.12 1.59
C GLY A 27 4.87 -8.84 2.72
N ARG A 28 3.61 -8.45 2.93
CA ARG A 28 2.72 -9.03 3.94
C ARG A 28 1.30 -9.12 3.37
N ILE A 29 0.73 -10.31 3.46
CA ILE A 29 -0.63 -10.66 3.05
C ILE A 29 -1.38 -11.17 4.27
N GLU A 30 -2.55 -10.59 4.50
CA GLU A 30 -3.35 -10.86 5.69
C GLU A 30 -4.83 -10.89 5.37
N SER A 31 -5.56 -11.78 6.02
CA SER A 31 -7.01 -11.91 5.87
C SER A 31 -7.71 -11.32 7.09
N TYR A 32 -8.71 -10.46 6.86
CA TYR A 32 -9.44 -9.74 7.91
C TYR A 32 -10.94 -9.94 7.77
N SER A 33 -11.61 -10.23 8.88
CA SER A 33 -13.07 -10.22 8.95
C SER A 33 -13.59 -8.80 9.22
N CYS A 34 -14.54 -8.34 8.39
CA CYS A 34 -15.21 -7.03 8.53
C CYS A 34 -16.22 -6.96 9.68
N LYS A 35 -16.30 -8.00 10.52
CA LYS A 35 -17.11 -7.97 11.76
C LYS A 35 -16.45 -6.99 12.74
N MET A 36 -17.16 -5.90 13.05
CA MET A 36 -16.74 -4.95 14.08
C MET A 36 -16.68 -5.66 15.44
N ALA A 37 -15.49 -5.80 16.00
CA ALA A 37 -15.24 -6.41 17.30
C ALA A 37 -14.46 -5.46 18.21
N GLY A 38 -14.62 -5.60 19.53
CA GLY A 38 -13.91 -4.77 20.51
C GLY A 38 -14.09 -3.26 20.28
N ASN A 39 -12.98 -2.55 20.18
CA ASN A 39 -12.93 -1.09 20.04
C ASN A 39 -13.41 -0.58 18.67
N ASP A 40 -13.52 -1.45 17.65
CA ASP A 40 -14.00 -1.08 16.31
C ASP A 40 -15.38 -0.41 16.36
N LYS A 41 -16.26 -0.82 17.30
CA LYS A 41 -17.60 -0.23 17.44
C LYS A 41 -17.55 1.23 17.91
N GLN A 42 -16.63 1.55 18.81
CA GLN A 42 -16.46 2.92 19.31
C GLN A 42 -15.82 3.79 18.23
N PHE A 43 -14.77 3.27 17.59
CA PHE A 43 -14.11 3.94 16.48
C PHE A 43 -15.10 4.21 15.33
N TYR A 44 -15.95 3.25 14.97
CA TYR A 44 -16.98 3.43 13.94
C TYR A 44 -17.98 4.53 14.27
N LYS A 45 -18.38 4.67 15.54
CA LYS A 45 -19.28 5.75 15.97
C LYS A 45 -18.61 7.11 15.85
N LYS A 46 -17.36 7.24 16.31
CA LYS A 46 -16.57 8.47 16.17
C LYS A 46 -16.35 8.83 14.70
N PHE A 47 -16.05 7.84 13.86
CA PHE A 47 -15.86 8.03 12.42
C PHE A 47 -17.11 8.59 11.72
N ASN A 48 -18.32 8.32 12.24
CA ASN A 48 -19.58 8.79 11.67
C ASN A 48 -20.28 9.85 12.54
N SER A 49 -19.57 10.50 13.47
CA SER A 49 -20.20 11.47 14.38
C SER A 49 -20.45 12.85 13.76
N GLY A 50 -20.17 13.06 12.47
CA GLY A 50 -20.47 14.32 11.78
C GLY A 50 -21.98 14.49 11.63
N GLU A 51 -22.50 15.66 12.01
CA GLU A 51 -23.92 15.98 11.86
C GLU A 51 -24.39 15.75 10.41
N GLY A 52 -25.52 15.05 10.26
CA GLY A 52 -26.11 14.76 8.95
C GLY A 52 -25.42 13.66 8.15
N THR A 53 -24.36 13.01 8.65
CA THR A 53 -23.68 11.94 7.93
C THR A 53 -24.23 10.55 8.25
N THR A 54 -24.47 9.72 7.22
CA THR A 54 -24.89 8.33 7.35
C THR A 54 -23.80 7.37 6.86
N PRO A 55 -23.75 6.13 7.39
CA PRO A 55 -22.86 5.07 6.90
C PRO A 55 -22.88 4.80 5.39
N ARG A 56 -23.98 5.16 4.72
CA ARG A 56 -24.19 4.91 3.29
C ARG A 56 -23.76 6.09 2.43
N ASP A 57 -23.47 7.24 3.04
CA ASP A 57 -23.03 8.41 2.30
C ASP A 57 -21.77 8.08 1.51
N LEU A 58 -21.72 8.62 0.31
CA LEU A 58 -20.64 8.40 -0.64
C LEU A 58 -19.63 9.53 -0.53
N GLN A 59 -18.36 9.18 -0.58
CA GLN A 59 -17.24 10.12 -0.70
C GLN A 59 -16.48 9.83 -1.99
N ALA A 60 -15.96 10.87 -2.63
CA ALA A 60 -15.11 10.72 -3.80
C ALA A 60 -13.74 10.13 -3.41
N LEU A 61 -13.26 9.19 -4.22
CA LEU A 61 -11.94 8.60 -4.14
C LEU A 61 -10.96 9.36 -5.07
N SER A 62 -9.66 9.14 -4.88
CA SER A 62 -8.67 9.54 -5.87
C SER A 62 -8.68 8.59 -7.08
N PRO A 63 -8.24 9.08 -8.26
CA PRO A 63 -8.03 8.24 -9.43
C PRO A 63 -6.97 7.14 -9.18
N PRO A 64 -7.07 5.96 -9.82
CA PRO A 64 -6.06 4.91 -9.73
C PRO A 64 -4.68 5.38 -10.20
N GLN A 65 -3.65 5.07 -9.43
CA GLN A 65 -2.25 5.42 -9.76
C GLN A 65 -1.39 4.22 -10.21
N SER A 66 -1.91 3.02 -9.96
CA SER A 66 -1.32 1.68 -10.13
C SER A 66 -1.17 1.23 -11.59
N GLY A 67 -0.47 1.99 -12.42
CA GLY A 67 -0.23 1.58 -13.82
C GLY A 67 0.59 2.56 -14.64
N PHE A 68 0.93 3.71 -14.07
CA PHE A 68 1.88 4.62 -14.69
C PHE A 68 3.27 4.26 -14.18
N GLY A 69 4.09 3.69 -15.07
CA GLY A 69 5.46 3.31 -14.75
C GLY A 69 6.22 4.44 -14.07
N VAL A 70 7.12 4.05 -13.16
CA VAL A 70 8.06 4.93 -12.45
C VAL A 70 8.75 5.90 -13.42
N SER A 71 8.19 7.09 -13.53
CA SER A 71 8.77 8.22 -14.23
C SER A 71 8.26 9.48 -13.53
N PRO A 72 9.11 10.17 -12.75
CA PRO A 72 8.77 11.48 -12.23
C PRO A 72 8.63 12.43 -13.42
N GLY A 73 7.39 12.81 -13.77
CA GLY A 73 7.16 13.89 -14.75
C GLY A 73 6.40 13.54 -16.03
N HIS A 74 5.60 12.47 -16.08
CA HIS A 74 4.63 12.28 -17.18
C HIS A 74 3.20 12.07 -16.69
N SER A 75 2.76 12.98 -15.84
CA SER A 75 1.38 13.44 -15.90
C SER A 75 1.08 13.91 -17.33
N GLN A 76 0.40 13.06 -18.10
CA GLN A 76 -0.23 13.46 -19.34
C GLN A 76 -1.41 14.39 -19.02
N TYR A 77 -1.13 15.60 -18.56
CA TYR A 77 -1.98 16.75 -18.86
C TYR A 77 -1.69 17.18 -20.30
N SER A 78 -2.08 16.34 -21.24
CA SER A 78 -2.40 16.81 -22.59
C SER A 78 -3.89 16.65 -22.76
N ARG A 79 -4.61 17.75 -22.56
CA ARG A 79 -5.81 18.09 -23.33
C ARG A 79 -6.29 19.48 -22.94
N SER A 80 -5.70 20.49 -23.57
CA SER A 80 -6.48 21.66 -23.97
C SER A 80 -7.39 21.22 -25.13
N VAL A 81 -8.52 20.58 -24.80
CA VAL A 81 -9.64 20.41 -25.73
C VAL A 81 -10.84 21.00 -25.03
N SER A 82 -11.14 22.23 -25.42
CA SER A 82 -12.43 22.88 -25.24
C SER A 82 -13.53 21.99 -25.83
N GLY A 83 -14.39 21.46 -24.97
CA GLY A 83 -15.59 20.72 -25.37
C GLY A 83 -16.19 20.04 -24.14
N ASP A 84 -17.51 20.16 -23.98
CA ASP A 84 -18.36 19.52 -22.97
C ASP A 84 -18.19 17.98 -22.94
N GLU A 85 -17.07 17.48 -22.46
CA GLU A 85 -16.86 16.05 -22.20
C GLU A 85 -16.80 15.82 -20.68
N GLU A 86 -17.81 15.08 -20.22
CA GLU A 86 -17.99 14.49 -18.90
C GLU A 86 -16.65 14.28 -18.18
N SER A 87 -16.38 15.11 -17.16
CA SER A 87 -15.26 14.92 -16.24
C SER A 87 -15.15 13.44 -15.87
N PRO A 88 -13.94 12.84 -15.84
CA PRO A 88 -13.80 11.45 -15.43
C PRO A 88 -14.48 11.31 -14.07
N LEU A 89 -15.55 10.52 -14.03
CA LEU A 89 -16.38 10.33 -12.85
C LEU A 89 -15.46 9.76 -11.76
N CYS A 90 -15.11 10.58 -10.77
CA CYS A 90 -14.36 10.08 -9.62
C CYS A 90 -15.16 8.95 -8.98
N ASP A 91 -14.55 7.77 -8.86
CA ASP A 91 -15.17 6.66 -8.15
C ASP A 91 -15.56 7.08 -6.74
N THR A 92 -16.62 6.46 -6.21
CA THR A 92 -17.11 6.77 -4.87
C THR A 92 -17.04 5.57 -3.95
N ILE A 93 -16.89 5.86 -2.67
CA ILE A 93 -16.89 4.86 -1.59
C ILE A 93 -17.90 5.24 -0.52
N SER A 94 -18.63 4.24 -0.02
CA SER A 94 -19.46 4.45 1.18
C SER A 94 -18.60 4.68 2.41
N ARG A 95 -19.03 5.58 3.32
CA ARG A 95 -18.37 5.78 4.62
C ARG A 95 -18.09 4.48 5.36
N LYS A 96 -19.01 3.52 5.28
CA LYS A 96 -18.85 2.20 5.88
C LYS A 96 -17.70 1.40 5.28
N THR A 97 -17.56 1.41 3.96
CA THR A 97 -16.47 0.69 3.28
C THR A 97 -15.14 1.40 3.55
N LEU A 98 -15.11 2.73 3.48
CA LEU A 98 -13.93 3.52 3.83
C LEU A 98 -13.44 3.21 5.25
N PHE A 99 -14.35 3.18 6.22
CA PHE A 99 -14.02 2.74 7.58
C PHE A 99 -13.42 1.33 7.61
N TYR A 100 -13.92 0.41 6.79
CA TYR A 100 -13.35 -0.95 6.74
C TYR A 100 -11.91 -0.96 6.24
N LEU A 101 -11.57 -0.13 5.25
CA LEU A 101 -10.20 0.00 4.77
C LEU A 101 -9.28 0.60 5.85
N ILE A 102 -9.69 1.71 6.46
CA ILE A 102 -8.94 2.40 7.53
C ILE A 102 -8.73 1.48 8.75
N ALA A 103 -9.80 0.81 9.20
CA ALA A 103 -9.69 -0.13 10.31
C ALA A 103 -8.82 -1.35 9.99
N THR A 104 -8.67 -1.71 8.71
CA THR A 104 -7.75 -2.76 8.26
C THR A 104 -6.30 -2.28 8.34
N LEU A 105 -6.00 -1.06 7.87
CA LEU A 105 -4.68 -0.43 8.05
C LEU A 105 -4.25 -0.39 9.52
N ASN A 106 -5.12 0.15 10.38
CA ASN A 106 -4.87 0.19 11.83
C ASN A 106 -4.63 -1.20 12.44
N SER A 107 -5.27 -2.25 11.91
CA SER A 107 -5.05 -3.61 12.43
C SER A 107 -3.73 -4.21 11.94
N ALA A 108 -3.32 -3.90 10.72
CA ALA A 108 -2.10 -4.43 10.09
C ALA A 108 -0.81 -3.78 10.61
N PHE A 109 -0.89 -2.49 10.97
CA PHE A 109 0.27 -1.65 11.27
C PHE A 109 0.33 -1.13 12.71
N GLN A 110 -0.60 -1.51 13.58
CA GLN A 110 -0.46 -1.24 15.02
C GLN A 110 0.74 -2.00 15.62
N PRO A 111 1.41 -1.44 16.64
CA PRO A 111 1.17 -0.12 17.24
C PRO A 111 1.92 1.03 16.54
N ASP A 112 2.62 0.74 15.44
CA ASP A 112 3.59 1.65 14.85
C ASP A 112 2.94 2.85 14.16
N TYR A 113 1.72 2.67 13.63
CA TYR A 113 1.02 3.70 12.86
C TYR A 113 -0.47 3.81 13.21
N ASP A 114 -1.00 5.05 13.15
CA ASP A 114 -2.41 5.37 13.32
C ASP A 114 -2.98 6.07 12.07
N PHE A 115 -3.93 5.40 11.42
CA PHE A 115 -4.62 5.85 10.21
C PHE A 115 -6.02 6.40 10.53
N SER A 116 -6.36 6.65 11.79
CA SER A 116 -7.70 7.06 12.21
C SER A 116 -8.21 8.33 11.52
N ASP A 117 -7.30 9.19 11.07
CA ASP A 117 -7.61 10.44 10.37
C ASP A 117 -7.53 10.36 8.84
N ALA A 118 -7.18 9.19 8.28
CA ALA A 118 -7.07 9.00 6.83
C ALA A 118 -8.38 9.36 6.09
N LYS A 119 -8.25 9.97 4.92
CA LYS A 119 -9.32 10.56 4.12
C LYS A 119 -9.56 9.76 2.85
N SER A 120 -10.76 9.89 2.30
CA SER A 120 -11.17 9.20 1.07
C SER A 120 -10.28 9.47 -0.14
N HIS A 121 -9.67 10.65 -0.26
CA HIS A 121 -8.77 10.98 -1.37
C HIS A 121 -7.41 10.27 -1.29
N GLU A 122 -7.04 9.69 -0.15
CA GLU A 122 -5.86 8.81 -0.03
C GLU A 122 -6.16 7.38 -0.50
N PHE A 123 -7.39 7.10 -0.95
CA PHE A 123 -7.78 5.79 -1.46
C PHE A 123 -8.25 5.90 -2.91
N SER A 124 -7.96 4.86 -3.69
CA SER A 124 -8.45 4.73 -5.06
C SER A 124 -9.19 3.41 -5.22
N LYS A 125 -10.17 3.37 -6.13
CA LYS A 125 -10.83 2.13 -6.52
C LYS A 125 -10.17 1.59 -7.76
N GLU A 126 -9.69 0.36 -7.70
CA GLU A 126 -8.89 -0.22 -8.77
C GLU A 126 -9.77 -0.73 -9.92
N PRO A 127 -9.38 -0.54 -11.20
CA PRO A 127 -10.23 -0.86 -12.35
C PRO A 127 -10.62 -2.34 -12.47
N SER A 128 -9.70 -3.25 -12.15
CA SER A 128 -9.94 -4.70 -12.22
C SER A 128 -8.90 -5.51 -11.45
N VAL A 129 -9.22 -6.78 -11.18
CA VAL A 129 -8.25 -7.76 -10.66
C VAL A 129 -7.03 -7.87 -11.57
N VAL A 130 -7.25 -7.96 -12.88
CA VAL A 130 -6.17 -8.12 -13.88
C VAL A 130 -5.22 -6.93 -13.86
N TRP A 131 -5.76 -5.72 -13.72
CA TRP A 131 -4.97 -4.49 -13.58
C TRP A 131 -4.02 -4.57 -12.38
N VAL A 132 -4.56 -4.90 -11.21
CA VAL A 132 -3.79 -5.00 -9.97
C VAL A 132 -2.79 -6.15 -10.01
N MET A 133 -3.17 -7.30 -10.59
CA MET A 133 -2.25 -8.42 -10.80
C MET A 133 -1.05 -8.02 -11.65
N ASN A 134 -1.29 -7.31 -12.77
CA ASN A 134 -0.22 -6.85 -13.65
C ASN A 134 0.70 -5.83 -12.96
N ALA A 135 0.13 -4.91 -12.17
CA ALA A 135 0.92 -3.94 -11.41
C ALA A 135 1.83 -4.63 -10.36
N ILE A 136 1.27 -5.56 -9.59
CA ILE A 136 2.03 -6.36 -8.61
C ILE A 136 3.10 -7.20 -9.30
N ASP A 137 2.72 -7.91 -10.38
CA ASP A 137 3.63 -8.75 -11.16
C ASP A 137 4.79 -7.93 -11.73
N SER A 138 4.52 -6.73 -12.23
CA SER A 138 5.54 -5.83 -12.80
C SER A 138 6.56 -5.42 -11.73
N ASN A 139 6.10 -4.94 -10.57
CA ASN A 139 6.97 -4.50 -9.48
C ASN A 139 7.83 -5.66 -8.94
N LEU A 140 7.20 -6.79 -8.61
CA LEU A 140 7.89 -7.93 -8.03
C LEU A 140 8.79 -8.65 -9.02
N SER A 141 8.41 -8.76 -10.30
CA SER A 141 9.29 -9.38 -11.32
C SER A 141 10.53 -8.53 -11.58
N THR A 142 10.37 -7.20 -11.60
CA THR A 142 11.48 -6.27 -11.84
C THR A 142 12.53 -6.34 -10.72
N THR A 143 12.10 -6.43 -9.45
CA THR A 143 13.02 -6.42 -8.31
C THR A 143 13.46 -7.82 -7.85
N ALA A 144 12.58 -8.83 -7.88
CA ALA A 144 12.86 -10.18 -7.35
C ALA A 144 13.13 -11.25 -8.42
N GLY A 145 12.88 -10.98 -9.71
CA GLY A 145 13.22 -11.87 -10.81
C GLY A 145 12.76 -13.33 -10.61
N GLU A 146 13.72 -14.26 -10.58
CA GLU A 146 13.46 -15.71 -10.45
C GLU A 146 12.74 -16.09 -9.14
N GLN A 147 13.08 -15.42 -8.04
CA GLN A 147 12.48 -15.72 -6.74
C GLN A 147 10.98 -15.43 -6.78
N TYR A 148 10.59 -14.32 -7.39
CA TYR A 148 9.17 -14.02 -7.61
C TYR A 148 8.52 -14.98 -8.61
N ARG A 149 9.21 -15.37 -9.69
CA ARG A 149 8.66 -16.30 -10.68
C ARG A 149 8.21 -17.62 -10.05
N THR A 150 8.98 -18.15 -9.10
CA THR A 150 8.63 -19.37 -8.37
C THR A 150 7.49 -19.15 -7.37
N LEU A 151 7.43 -17.98 -6.74
CA LEU A 151 6.43 -17.63 -5.74
C LEU A 151 5.06 -17.29 -6.34
N ARG A 152 5.05 -16.62 -7.50
CA ARG A 152 3.87 -16.08 -8.19
C ARG A 152 2.68 -17.04 -8.28
N PRO A 153 2.80 -18.30 -8.75
CA PRO A 153 1.64 -19.19 -8.84
C PRO A 153 1.02 -19.50 -7.46
N HIS A 154 1.86 -19.65 -6.43
CA HIS A 154 1.41 -19.91 -5.06
C HIS A 154 0.71 -18.70 -4.44
N LEU A 155 1.24 -17.51 -4.71
CA LEU A 155 0.64 -16.24 -4.30
C LEU A 155 -0.79 -16.09 -4.83
N TRP A 156 -0.95 -16.17 -6.15
CA TRP A 156 -2.26 -15.94 -6.77
C TRP A 156 -3.26 -17.06 -6.46
N ALA A 157 -2.81 -18.32 -6.36
CA ALA A 157 -3.68 -19.41 -5.94
C ALA A 157 -4.17 -19.24 -4.49
N ALA A 158 -3.32 -18.78 -3.58
CA ALA A 158 -3.74 -18.55 -2.19
C ALA A 158 -4.71 -17.38 -2.06
N LEU A 159 -4.52 -16.32 -2.85
CA LEU A 159 -5.47 -15.21 -2.90
C LEU A 159 -6.83 -15.65 -3.45
N GLU A 160 -6.86 -16.36 -4.57
CA GLU A 160 -8.11 -16.84 -5.17
C GLU A 160 -8.90 -17.72 -4.21
N ASP A 161 -8.24 -18.68 -3.56
CA ASP A 161 -8.87 -19.60 -2.61
C ASP A 161 -9.40 -18.88 -1.36
N GLU A 162 -8.72 -17.83 -0.90
CA GLU A 162 -9.05 -17.14 0.35
C GLU A 162 -10.20 -16.13 0.19
N ILE A 163 -10.28 -15.43 -0.95
CA ILE A 163 -11.16 -14.27 -1.11
C ILE A 163 -12.05 -14.28 -2.35
N VAL A 164 -11.83 -15.21 -3.31
CA VAL A 164 -12.52 -15.28 -4.60
C VAL A 164 -12.38 -13.96 -5.35
N LEU A 165 -11.27 -13.77 -6.07
CA LEU A 165 -10.86 -12.44 -6.58
C LEU A 165 -11.90 -11.83 -7.53
N THR A 166 -12.60 -12.66 -8.30
CA THR A 166 -13.65 -12.21 -9.22
C THR A 166 -14.85 -11.57 -8.54
N GLU A 167 -15.04 -11.79 -7.24
CA GLU A 167 -16.11 -11.20 -6.44
C GLU A 167 -15.65 -10.03 -5.55
N CYS A 168 -14.42 -9.55 -5.74
CA CYS A 168 -13.85 -8.46 -4.97
C CYS A 168 -14.05 -7.09 -5.61
N ASP A 169 -14.39 -6.10 -4.79
CA ASP A 169 -14.02 -4.71 -5.06
C ASP A 169 -12.58 -4.51 -4.59
N ILE A 170 -11.74 -3.90 -5.41
CA ILE A 170 -10.32 -3.70 -5.08
C ILE A 170 -10.06 -2.22 -4.85
N TYR A 171 -9.29 -1.92 -3.80
CA TYR A 171 -8.90 -0.57 -3.45
C TYR A 171 -7.40 -0.51 -3.20
N SER A 172 -6.82 0.67 -3.34
CA SER A 172 -5.45 0.98 -2.95
C SER A 172 -5.45 2.07 -1.88
N TYR A 173 -4.46 2.06 -0.99
CA TYR A 173 -4.12 3.19 -0.13
C TYR A 173 -2.84 3.85 -0.66
N ASN A 174 -2.98 5.11 -1.06
CA ASN A 174 -1.99 5.97 -1.69
C ASN A 174 -1.90 7.26 -0.86
N PRO A 175 -1.17 7.25 0.27
CA PRO A 175 -1.01 8.45 1.09
C PRO A 175 -0.29 9.56 0.34
N ASP A 176 -0.58 10.81 0.70
CA ASP A 176 0.24 11.94 0.29
C ASP A 176 1.65 11.82 0.89
N LEU A 177 2.68 12.34 0.20
CA LEU A 177 4.08 12.24 0.62
C LEU A 177 4.33 12.69 2.08
N THR A 178 3.55 13.64 2.58
CA THR A 178 3.64 14.16 3.96
C THR A 178 2.95 13.28 5.00
N SER A 179 2.06 12.40 4.56
CA SER A 179 1.24 11.52 5.40
C SER A 179 1.65 10.05 5.26
N ASP A 180 2.58 9.74 4.35
CA ASP A 180 3.01 8.36 4.08
C ASP A 180 4.01 7.88 5.14
N PRO A 181 3.63 6.90 5.98
CA PRO A 181 4.55 6.26 6.91
C PRO A 181 5.67 5.47 6.24
N PHE A 182 5.54 5.18 4.94
CA PHE A 182 6.50 4.44 4.13
C PHE A 182 7.35 5.32 3.21
N SER A 183 7.27 6.65 3.34
CA SER A 183 8.19 7.62 2.70
C SER A 183 9.62 7.57 3.29
N GLU A 184 10.06 6.42 3.79
CA GLU A 184 11.45 6.22 4.23
C GLU A 184 12.39 6.41 3.04
N ASP A 185 13.54 7.05 3.29
CA ASP A 185 14.60 7.20 2.30
C ASP A 185 15.03 5.83 1.76
N GLY A 186 15.10 5.73 0.43
CA GLY A 186 15.45 4.49 -0.26
C GLY A 186 14.26 3.59 -0.65
N SER A 187 13.01 4.00 -0.45
CA SER A 187 11.85 3.31 -1.03
C SER A 187 11.91 3.34 -2.57
N LEU A 188 11.99 2.16 -3.20
CA LEU A 188 11.99 2.00 -4.66
C LEU A 188 10.57 2.00 -5.21
N TRP A 189 9.68 1.28 -4.52
CA TRP A 189 8.25 1.24 -4.75
C TRP A 189 7.56 0.66 -3.53
N SER A 190 6.29 1.02 -3.35
CA SER A 190 5.40 0.43 -2.35
C SER A 190 3.99 0.33 -2.92
N PHE A 191 3.19 -0.58 -2.37
CA PHE A 191 1.76 -0.64 -2.62
C PHE A 191 1.01 -1.21 -1.43
N ASN A 192 -0.27 -0.83 -1.32
CA ASN A 192 -1.17 -1.27 -0.26
C ASN A 192 -2.56 -1.57 -0.86
N TYR A 193 -2.80 -2.82 -1.25
CA TYR A 193 -4.06 -3.23 -1.88
C TYR A 193 -5.02 -3.92 -0.90
N PHE A 194 -6.31 -3.65 -1.07
CA PHE A 194 -7.40 -4.27 -0.34
C PHE A 194 -8.29 -5.04 -1.33
N PHE A 195 -8.38 -6.35 -1.18
CA PHE A 195 -9.32 -7.20 -1.91
C PHE A 195 -10.55 -7.41 -1.03
N TYR A 196 -11.62 -6.64 -1.29
CA TYR A 196 -12.82 -6.66 -0.46
C TYR A 196 -13.94 -7.50 -1.06
N ASN A 197 -14.19 -8.67 -0.48
CA ASN A 197 -15.36 -9.49 -0.80
C ASN A 197 -16.51 -9.16 0.16
N LYS A 198 -17.50 -8.43 -0.34
CA LYS A 198 -18.71 -8.01 0.40
C LYS A 198 -19.56 -9.19 0.88
N LYS A 199 -19.65 -10.27 0.10
CA LYS A 199 -20.45 -11.47 0.44
C LYS A 199 -19.82 -12.23 1.61
N LEU A 200 -18.50 -12.41 1.56
CA LEU A 200 -17.72 -13.04 2.64
C LEU A 200 -17.56 -12.14 3.87
N LYS A 201 -17.81 -10.82 3.71
CA LYS A 201 -17.50 -9.79 4.72
C LYS A 201 -16.04 -9.89 5.15
N ARG A 202 -15.16 -10.01 4.17
CA ARG A 202 -13.73 -10.27 4.35
C ARG A 202 -12.92 -9.34 3.46
N ILE A 203 -11.80 -8.86 3.99
CA ILE A 203 -10.78 -8.11 3.25
C ILE A 203 -9.50 -8.92 3.32
N VAL A 204 -8.89 -9.20 2.17
CA VAL A 204 -7.47 -9.54 2.15
C VAL A 204 -6.68 -8.27 1.90
N PHE A 205 -5.76 -7.95 2.81
CA PHE A 205 -4.86 -6.82 2.69
C PHE A 205 -3.49 -7.32 2.23
N PHE A 206 -2.97 -6.73 1.16
CA PHE A 206 -1.65 -7.02 0.63
C PHE A 206 -0.84 -5.72 0.57
N SER A 207 0.10 -5.60 1.50
CA SER A 207 1.09 -4.52 1.51
C SER A 207 2.44 -5.07 1.08
N CYS A 208 3.16 -4.34 0.25
CA CYS A 208 4.52 -4.69 -0.11
C CYS A 208 5.33 -3.45 -0.43
N ARG A 209 6.61 -3.46 -0.06
CA ARG A 209 7.57 -2.44 -0.42
C ARG A 209 8.90 -3.05 -0.83
N ALA A 210 9.58 -2.40 -1.76
CA ALA A 210 10.99 -2.61 -2.03
C ALA A 210 11.77 -1.39 -1.55
N ILE A 211 12.84 -1.62 -0.80
CA ILE A 211 13.73 -0.59 -0.29
C ILE A 211 15.16 -0.90 -0.71
N ASN A 212 15.96 0.13 -0.96
CA ASN A 212 17.42 0.02 -1.04
C ASN A 212 18.01 0.37 0.35
N PRO A 213 18.51 -0.63 1.11
CA PRO A 213 19.01 -0.40 2.47
C PRO A 213 20.22 0.54 2.54
N PHE A 214 20.97 0.69 1.44
CA PHE A 214 22.16 1.55 1.41
C PHE A 214 21.80 3.03 1.34
N HIS A 215 20.70 3.39 0.68
CA HIS A 215 20.20 4.78 0.67
C HIS A 215 19.55 5.19 2.00
N ALA A 216 19.02 4.24 2.77
CA ALA A 216 18.45 4.52 4.09
C ALA A 216 19.51 4.91 5.15
N MET A 217 20.79 4.59 4.90
CA MET A 217 21.90 4.83 5.85
C MET A 217 22.58 6.18 5.68
N ASP A 218 22.49 6.80 4.50
CA ASP A 218 23.21 8.06 4.18
C ASP A 218 22.50 9.33 4.67
N SER A 219 21.23 9.21 5.11
CA SER A 219 20.44 10.34 5.61
C SER A 219 20.71 10.70 7.08
N GLY A 220 21.67 10.06 7.75
CA GLY A 220 21.92 10.19 9.18
C GLY A 220 23.35 10.63 9.54
N ILE A 221 23.64 11.93 9.43
CA ILE A 221 24.62 12.72 10.20
C ILE A 221 26.03 12.09 10.42
N GLY A 222 27.04 12.69 9.76
CA GLY A 222 28.36 12.90 10.36
C GLY A 222 29.57 12.23 9.67
N SER A 223 29.97 12.70 8.48
CA SER A 223 31.40 12.66 8.14
C SER A 223 32.00 14.02 8.53
N ASP A 224 32.44 14.10 9.79
CA ASP A 224 33.39 15.12 10.21
C ASP A 224 34.60 15.00 9.30
N PHE A 225 34.81 16.02 8.46
CA PHE A 225 36.03 16.18 7.68
C PHE A 225 37.12 16.61 8.66
N THR A 226 37.66 15.66 9.42
CA THR A 226 38.96 15.87 10.07
C THR A 226 40.00 15.83 8.96
N VAL A 227 40.35 17.01 8.47
CA VAL A 227 41.58 17.23 7.72
C VAL A 227 42.70 16.95 8.72
N ASP A 228 43.27 15.74 8.66
CA ASP A 228 44.56 15.48 9.31
C ASP A 228 45.58 16.32 8.55
N GLU A 229 45.94 17.47 9.14
CA GLU A 229 47.12 18.23 8.74
C GLU A 229 48.35 17.33 8.93
N GLU A 230 49.05 17.03 7.85
CA GLU A 230 50.32 16.32 7.84
C GLU A 230 51.33 17.07 8.73
N GLU A 231 51.71 16.48 9.87
CA GLU A 231 52.93 16.88 10.57
C GLU A 231 54.13 16.44 9.72
N GLU A 232 54.81 17.42 9.11
CA GLU A 232 56.12 17.26 8.47
C GLU A 232 57.15 16.79 9.51
N ASP A 233 57.50 15.51 9.48
CA ASP A 233 58.67 14.97 10.15
C ASP A 233 59.95 15.54 9.52
N GLU A 234 60.74 16.21 10.36
CA GLU A 234 62.09 16.70 10.11
C GLU A 234 63.02 15.60 9.54
N PHE A 235 63.74 15.93 8.47
CA PHE A 235 65.00 15.26 8.14
C PHE A 235 66.11 16.28 7.83
N PHE A 236 67.16 16.17 8.66
CA PHE A 236 68.55 16.66 8.60
C PHE A 236 68.93 17.92 9.38
#